data_AF-A0A1I7T6I5-F1
#
_entry.id   AF-A0A1I7T6I5-F1
#
_cell.length_a   1.000
_cell.length_b   1.000
_cell.length_c   1.000
_cell.angle_alpha   90.00
_cell.angle_beta   90.00
_cell.angle_gamma   90.00
#
_symmetry.space_group_name_H-M   'P 1'
#
loop_
_entity.id
_entity.type
_entity.pdbx_description
1 polymer ?
#
loop_
_entity_poly.entity_id
_entity_poly.type
_entity_poly.pdbx_seq_one_letter_code
_entity_poly.pdbx_strand_id
1 'polypeptide(L)'
;MESKIFFPSASICSNGFLAEYSVISFQIFVILLGFTGMTAVLLFIYRMKAVSQHVERATFRRVIVIMSYIFYGSLIIVNFFCVLTYTDLKDQDDYKKLIEQKRGALPDFVWCDNCFFIRLDSSFISTFFIFAYVSLTSAFVAGVLAAIETFRSLNNKSFRLSAKTAAVQRNLTYSLVIMTSVHIGLIFIPLLIFFVANFVVINNQTLPILMIIMIQDHGLISTFAMILTNNLLRKSTRDLLNGRFCSSIERKSEPASGGNVQKSLVFRIRVSQQ
;
A
#
# COMPACT_ATOMS: atom_id res chain seq x y z
N MET A 1 -36.98 -24.07 -6.10
CA MET A 1 -36.63 -23.98 -4.67
C MET A 1 -35.28 -23.29 -4.61
N GLU A 2 -35.28 -21.97 -4.49
CA GLU A 2 -34.06 -21.17 -4.48
C GLU A 2 -33.27 -21.55 -3.22
N SER A 3 -32.12 -22.18 -3.41
CA SER A 3 -31.17 -22.40 -2.34
C SER A 3 -30.69 -21.02 -1.89
N LYS A 4 -31.22 -20.56 -0.75
CA LYS A 4 -30.58 -19.49 0.02
C LYS A 4 -29.20 -20.02 0.39
N ILE A 5 -28.19 -19.69 -0.42
CA ILE A 5 -26.79 -19.90 -0.09
C ILE A 5 -26.52 -19.01 1.12
N PHE A 6 -26.63 -19.62 2.29
CA PHE A 6 -26.20 -19.06 3.55
C PHE A 6 -24.67 -19.07 3.48
N PHE A 7 -24.05 -17.96 3.07
CA PHE A 7 -22.61 -17.85 3.17
C PHE A 7 -22.25 -17.97 4.65
N PRO A 8 -21.51 -19.00 5.10
CA PRO A 8 -20.98 -18.97 6.44
C PRO A 8 -20.04 -17.77 6.51
N SER A 9 -20.45 -16.81 7.33
CA SER A 9 -19.82 -15.50 7.41
C SER A 9 -18.35 -15.65 7.80
N ALA A 10 -17.48 -15.08 6.94
CA ALA A 10 -16.03 -14.93 7.05
C ALA A 10 -15.12 -16.13 6.68
N SER A 11 -15.57 -17.12 5.91
CA SER A 11 -14.62 -18.05 5.26
C SER A 11 -13.87 -17.36 4.12
N ILE A 12 -12.54 -17.50 4.07
CA ILE A 12 -11.70 -17.12 2.93
C ILE A 12 -11.46 -18.37 2.09
N CYS A 13 -11.80 -18.30 0.82
CA CYS A 13 -11.61 -19.40 -0.13
C CYS A 13 -10.78 -18.93 -1.32
N SER A 14 -9.81 -19.75 -1.72
CA SER A 14 -9.02 -19.53 -2.94
C SER A 14 -9.59 -20.37 -4.09
N ASN A 15 -9.65 -19.78 -5.28
CA ASN A 15 -10.07 -20.44 -6.52
C ASN A 15 -8.98 -20.30 -7.57
N GLY A 16 -8.83 -21.30 -8.44
CA GLY A 16 -7.87 -21.30 -9.54
C GLY A 16 -6.63 -22.15 -9.28
N PHE A 17 -5.55 -21.88 -10.01
CA PHE A 17 -4.36 -22.74 -10.08
C PHE A 17 -3.62 -22.92 -8.74
N LEU A 18 -3.72 -21.94 -7.83
CA LEU A 18 -3.09 -21.97 -6.49
C LEU A 18 -4.11 -22.18 -5.36
N ALA A 19 -5.28 -22.77 -5.67
CA ALA A 19 -6.35 -22.97 -4.69
C ALA A 19 -5.91 -23.83 -3.49
N GLU A 20 -5.11 -24.87 -3.72
CA GLU A 20 -4.57 -25.76 -2.67
C GLU A 20 -3.62 -25.03 -1.71
N TYR A 21 -3.02 -23.93 -2.15
CA TYR A 21 -2.11 -23.10 -1.37
C TYR A 21 -2.80 -21.84 -0.82
N SER A 22 -4.09 -21.94 -0.47
CA SER A 22 -4.93 -20.83 -0.01
C SER A 22 -4.30 -20.03 1.14
N VAL A 23 -3.84 -20.72 2.18
CA VAL A 23 -3.20 -20.13 3.37
C VAL A 23 -1.89 -19.44 2.99
N ILE A 24 -1.05 -20.08 2.19
CA ILE A 24 0.23 -19.51 1.73
C ILE A 24 -0.03 -18.26 0.87
N SER A 25 -1.03 -18.32 -0.01
CA SER A 25 -1.43 -17.19 -0.86
C SER A 25 -1.88 -15.99 -0.02
N PHE A 26 -2.64 -16.24 1.05
CA PHE A 26 -3.03 -15.20 2.01
C PHE A 26 -1.82 -14.60 2.73
N GLN A 27 -0.87 -15.43 3.18
CA GLN A 27 0.36 -14.94 3.82
C GLN A 27 1.21 -14.09 2.87
N ILE A 28 1.39 -14.53 1.61
CA ILE A 28 2.07 -13.77 0.56
C ILE A 28 1.37 -12.43 0.34
N PHE A 29 0.04 -12.43 0.25
CA PHE A 29 -0.75 -11.20 0.10
C PHE A 29 -0.48 -10.21 1.25
N VAL A 30 -0.48 -10.68 2.51
CA VAL A 30 -0.17 -9.84 3.68
C VAL A 30 1.24 -9.27 3.63
N ILE A 31 2.24 -10.08 3.23
CA ILE A 31 3.63 -9.64 3.08
C ILE A 31 3.73 -8.53 2.01
N LEU A 32 3.10 -8.73 0.85
CA LEU A 32 3.08 -7.74 -0.24
C LEU A 32 2.36 -6.44 0.16
N LEU A 33 1.27 -6.55 0.91
CA LEU A 33 0.58 -5.39 1.47
C LEU A 33 1.49 -4.61 2.43
N GLY A 34 2.28 -5.33 3.23
CA GLY A 34 3.33 -4.77 4.08
C GLY A 34 4.38 -3.96 3.31
N PHE A 35 4.91 -4.52 2.22
CA PHE A 35 5.85 -3.83 1.33
C PHE A 35 5.21 -2.59 0.67
N THR A 36 3.94 -2.68 0.30
CA THR A 36 3.19 -1.55 -0.26
C THR A 36 3.05 -0.42 0.76
N GLY A 37 2.72 -0.75 2.02
CA GLY A 37 2.71 0.23 3.11
C GLY A 37 4.10 0.85 3.35
N MET A 38 5.15 0.01 3.33
CA MET A 38 6.53 0.47 3.55
C MET A 38 6.99 1.47 2.50
N THR A 39 6.77 1.15 1.23
CA THR A 39 7.12 2.03 0.11
C THR A 39 6.34 3.35 0.17
N ALA A 40 5.04 3.31 0.49
CA ALA A 40 4.23 4.53 0.64
C ALA A 40 4.79 5.45 1.74
N VAL A 41 5.05 4.93 2.94
CA VAL A 41 5.60 5.70 4.06
C VAL A 41 6.97 6.29 3.71
N LEU A 42 7.86 5.48 3.12
CA LEU A 42 9.19 5.94 2.67
C LEU A 42 9.10 7.08 1.65
N LEU A 43 8.18 6.99 0.68
CA LEU A 43 7.97 8.04 -0.32
C LEU A 43 7.51 9.34 0.35
N PHE A 44 6.56 9.30 1.27
CA PHE A 44 6.13 10.49 2.00
C PHE A 44 7.25 11.12 2.83
N ILE A 45 8.02 10.30 3.56
CA ILE A 45 9.16 10.78 4.36
C ILE A 45 10.24 11.39 3.48
N TYR A 46 10.57 10.75 2.35
CA TYR A 46 11.59 11.25 1.43
C TYR A 46 11.18 12.59 0.84
N ARG A 47 9.91 12.74 0.43
CA ARG A 47 9.36 14.00 -0.06
C ARG A 47 9.41 15.10 0.98
N MET A 48 8.97 14.79 2.21
CA MET A 48 9.07 15.71 3.33
C MET A 48 10.52 16.16 3.52
N LYS A 49 11.47 15.21 3.64
CA LYS A 49 12.90 15.53 3.81
C LYS A 49 13.43 16.42 2.69
N ALA A 50 13.14 16.09 1.43
CA ALA A 50 13.59 16.88 0.27
C ALA A 50 13.06 18.32 0.27
N VAL A 51 11.89 18.56 0.87
CA VAL A 51 11.23 19.86 0.93
C VAL A 51 11.44 20.55 2.29
N SER A 52 11.96 19.89 3.33
CA SER A 52 12.10 20.48 4.66
C SER A 52 13.55 20.58 5.14
N GLN A 53 14.54 20.39 4.26
CA GLN A 53 15.97 20.38 4.66
C GLN A 53 16.45 21.66 5.37
N HIS A 54 15.75 22.78 5.20
CA HIS A 54 16.16 24.09 5.70
C HIS A 54 15.19 24.71 6.72
N VAL A 55 14.21 23.96 7.22
CA VAL A 55 13.22 24.44 8.20
C VAL A 55 13.36 23.63 9.49
N GLU A 56 13.81 24.28 10.56
CA GLU A 56 13.97 23.65 11.86
C GLU A 56 12.64 23.56 12.62
N ARG A 57 11.95 22.43 12.44
CA ARG A 57 10.82 22.03 13.31
C ARG A 57 11.11 20.66 13.91
N ALA A 58 11.96 20.66 14.93
CA ALA A 58 12.48 19.43 15.54
C ALA A 58 11.36 18.53 16.08
N THR A 59 10.36 19.08 16.77
CA THR A 59 9.31 18.29 17.43
C THR A 59 8.39 17.56 16.45
N PHE A 60 7.87 18.25 15.43
CA PHE A 60 6.95 17.64 14.45
C PHE A 60 7.65 16.54 13.63
N ARG A 61 8.89 16.81 13.22
CA ARG A 61 9.72 15.83 12.51
C ARG A 61 10.07 14.62 13.40
N ARG A 62 10.28 14.83 14.69
CA ARG A 62 10.53 13.76 15.67
C ARG A 62 9.34 12.82 15.78
N VAL A 63 8.12 13.34 15.85
CA VAL A 63 6.89 12.51 15.89
C VAL A 63 6.77 11.64 14.63
N ILE A 64 6.97 12.23 13.45
CA ILE A 64 6.90 11.49 12.18
C ILE A 64 7.92 10.34 12.17
N VAL A 65 9.15 10.61 12.57
CA VAL A 65 10.23 9.61 12.62
C VAL A 65 9.92 8.50 13.62
N ILE A 66 9.45 8.84 14.82
CA ILE A 66 9.05 7.86 15.84
C ILE A 66 7.93 6.95 15.31
N MET A 67 6.87 7.53 14.74
CA MET A 67 5.76 6.76 14.17
C MET A 67 6.22 5.85 13.02
N SER A 68 7.18 6.31 12.21
CA SER A 68 7.76 5.49 11.15
C SER A 68 8.55 4.30 11.70
N TYR A 69 9.33 4.50 12.77
CA TYR A 69 10.03 3.39 13.43
C TYR A 69 9.09 2.40 14.11
N ILE A 70 8.01 2.88 14.74
CA ILE A 70 6.96 2.01 15.29
C ILE A 70 6.33 1.18 14.17
N PHE A 71 6.04 1.80 13.02
CA PHE A 71 5.54 1.11 11.83
C PHE A 71 6.51 0.02 11.35
N TYR A 72 7.79 0.34 11.15
CA TYR A 72 8.77 -0.66 10.67
C TYR A 72 8.97 -1.81 11.66
N GLY A 73 9.05 -1.51 12.96
CA GLY A 73 9.19 -2.53 14.01
C GLY A 73 7.96 -3.43 14.10
N SER A 74 6.75 -2.84 14.12
CA SER A 74 5.50 -3.61 14.14
C SER A 74 5.31 -4.41 12.85
N LEU A 75 5.73 -3.91 11.69
CA LEU A 75 5.67 -4.65 10.44
C LEU A 75 6.54 -5.92 10.46
N ILE A 76 7.75 -5.87 11.05
CA ILE A 76 8.59 -7.07 11.23
C ILE A 76 7.85 -8.11 12.07
N ILE A 77 7.23 -7.68 13.18
CA ILE A 77 6.45 -8.54 14.06
C ILE A 77 5.26 -9.14 13.32
N VAL A 78 4.51 -8.34 12.54
CA VAL A 78 3.40 -8.81 11.71
C VAL A 78 3.84 -9.90 10.75
N ASN A 79 4.97 -9.73 10.04
CA ASN A 79 5.46 -10.74 9.11
C ASN A 79 5.89 -12.03 9.83
N PHE A 80 6.53 -11.92 10.99
CA PHE A 80 6.88 -13.08 11.81
C PHE A 80 5.64 -13.87 12.24
N PHE A 81 4.65 -13.20 12.83
CA PHE A 81 3.41 -13.86 13.24
C PHE A 81 2.58 -14.34 12.04
N CYS A 82 2.62 -13.64 10.90
CA CYS A 82 1.95 -14.08 9.67
C CYS A 82 2.42 -15.46 9.23
N VAL A 83 3.70 -15.80 9.40
CA VAL A 83 4.22 -17.13 9.11
C VAL A 83 3.75 -18.13 10.17
N LEU A 84 3.82 -17.77 11.46
CA LEU A 84 3.41 -18.64 12.56
C LEU A 84 1.92 -19.01 12.53
N THR A 85 1.05 -18.16 11.97
CA THR A 85 -0.38 -18.48 11.84
C THR A 85 -0.67 -19.60 10.82
N TYR A 86 0.33 -20.12 10.10
CA TYR A 86 0.13 -21.16 9.07
C TYR A 86 -0.65 -22.36 9.61
N THR A 87 -0.24 -22.93 10.74
CA THR A 87 -0.87 -24.12 11.33
C THR A 87 -2.29 -23.81 11.77
N ASP A 88 -2.53 -22.65 12.37
CA ASP A 88 -3.86 -22.22 12.82
C ASP A 88 -4.83 -21.99 11.66
N LEU A 89 -4.33 -21.62 10.48
CA LEU A 89 -5.12 -21.40 9.28
C LEU A 89 -5.31 -22.67 8.45
N LYS A 90 -4.34 -23.59 8.46
CA LYS A 90 -4.42 -24.86 7.71
C LYS A 90 -5.22 -25.92 8.45
N ASP A 91 -4.99 -26.09 9.75
CA ASP A 91 -5.55 -27.19 10.54
C ASP A 91 -6.83 -26.72 11.25
N GLN A 92 -7.97 -26.84 10.56
CA GLN A 92 -9.23 -26.22 10.99
C GLN A 92 -10.42 -27.17 11.12
N ASP A 93 -10.25 -28.48 11.01
CA ASP A 93 -11.38 -29.42 11.02
C ASP A 93 -12.24 -29.30 12.28
N ASP A 94 -11.61 -29.25 13.45
CA ASP A 94 -12.33 -29.12 14.73
C ASP A 94 -12.99 -27.75 14.87
N TYR A 95 -12.37 -26.71 14.32
CA TYR A 95 -12.95 -25.36 14.30
C TYR A 95 -14.15 -25.26 13.35
N LYS A 96 -14.09 -25.89 12.17
CA LYS A 96 -15.21 -25.98 11.22
C LYS A 96 -16.39 -26.72 11.83
N LYS A 97 -16.15 -27.85 12.51
CA LYS A 97 -17.19 -28.57 13.28
C LYS A 97 -17.82 -27.69 14.36
N LEU A 98 -17.02 -26.92 15.09
CA LEU A 98 -17.52 -26.00 16.11
C LEU A 98 -18.39 -24.89 15.51
N ILE A 99 -18.00 -24.33 14.36
CA ILE A 99 -18.80 -23.34 13.63
C ILE A 99 -20.12 -23.96 13.17
N GLU A 100 -20.08 -25.17 12.59
CA GLU A 100 -21.27 -25.87 12.13
C GLU A 100 -22.27 -26.11 13.27
N GLN A 101 -21.79 -26.56 14.43
CA GLN A 101 -22.62 -26.72 15.63
C GLN A 101 -23.25 -25.41 16.10
N LYS A 102 -22.54 -24.28 15.96
CA LYS A 102 -23.01 -22.96 16.45
C LYS A 102 -23.88 -22.21 15.44
N ARG A 103 -23.62 -22.36 14.13
CA ARG A 103 -24.20 -21.55 13.06
C ARG A 103 -25.06 -22.34 12.07
N GLY A 104 -25.15 -23.66 12.23
CA GLY A 104 -25.86 -24.56 11.33
C GLY A 104 -24.96 -25.17 10.26
N ALA A 105 -25.54 -26.05 9.44
CA ALA A 105 -24.84 -26.82 8.41
C ALA A 105 -23.97 -25.93 7.51
N LEU A 106 -22.69 -26.28 7.40
CA LEU A 106 -21.77 -25.59 6.51
C LEU A 106 -21.91 -26.14 5.08
N PRO A 107 -21.82 -25.31 4.04
CA PRO A 107 -21.76 -25.80 2.66
C PRO A 107 -20.55 -26.73 2.44
N ASP A 108 -20.74 -27.77 1.64
CA ASP A 108 -19.70 -28.78 1.36
C ASP A 108 -18.37 -28.18 0.87
N PHE A 109 -18.41 -27.10 0.08
CA PHE A 109 -17.21 -26.46 -0.45
C PHE A 109 -16.32 -25.84 0.64
N VAL A 110 -16.85 -25.52 1.82
CA VAL A 110 -16.08 -24.93 2.94
C VAL A 110 -15.18 -25.98 3.59
N TRP A 111 -15.53 -27.26 3.46
CA TRP A 111 -14.73 -28.36 3.98
C TRP A 111 -13.50 -28.66 3.13
N CYS A 112 -13.41 -28.10 1.92
CA CYS A 112 -12.21 -28.20 1.08
C CYS A 112 -11.01 -27.45 1.69
N ASP A 113 -9.80 -27.90 1.35
CA ASP A 113 -8.51 -27.33 1.82
C ASP A 113 -8.24 -25.91 1.31
N ASN A 114 -8.93 -25.48 0.26
CA ASN A 114 -8.82 -24.14 -0.29
C ASN A 114 -9.59 -23.08 0.52
N CYS A 115 -10.36 -23.49 1.53
CA CYS A 115 -11.17 -22.62 2.38
C CYS A 115 -10.74 -22.70 3.86
N PHE A 116 -10.54 -21.53 4.48
CA PHE A 116 -10.21 -21.40 5.89
C PHE A 116 -10.93 -20.20 6.53
N PHE A 117 -11.05 -20.22 7.85
CA PHE A 117 -11.62 -19.14 8.67
C PHE A 117 -10.52 -18.45 9.47
N ILE A 118 -10.80 -17.24 9.94
CA ILE A 118 -9.92 -16.55 10.89
C ILE A 118 -10.33 -16.93 12.33
N ARG A 119 -9.47 -17.65 13.05
CA ARG A 119 -9.63 -17.96 14.49
C ARG A 119 -9.14 -16.79 15.35
N LEU A 120 -10.03 -15.85 15.68
CA LEU A 120 -9.66 -14.69 16.52
C LEU A 120 -9.37 -15.05 17.99
N ASP A 121 -9.67 -16.27 18.41
CA ASP A 121 -9.37 -16.87 19.72
C ASP A 121 -7.95 -17.46 19.81
N SER A 122 -7.27 -17.71 18.68
CA SER A 122 -5.88 -18.15 18.71
C SER A 122 -4.93 -17.03 19.11
N SER A 123 -4.06 -17.28 20.09
CA SER A 123 -3.03 -16.31 20.51
C SER A 123 -2.15 -15.81 19.37
N PHE A 124 -1.80 -16.66 18.39
CA PHE A 124 -0.97 -16.24 17.25
C PHE A 124 -1.74 -15.31 16.32
N ILE A 125 -2.98 -15.65 15.98
CA ILE A 125 -3.84 -14.85 15.11
C ILE A 125 -4.22 -13.52 15.79
N SER A 126 -4.61 -13.54 17.08
CA SER A 126 -4.92 -12.30 17.81
C SER A 126 -3.72 -11.36 17.86
N THR A 127 -2.52 -11.90 18.14
CA THR A 127 -1.27 -11.12 18.16
C THR A 127 -0.96 -10.52 16.78
N PHE A 128 -1.11 -11.32 15.72
CA PHE A 128 -0.98 -10.85 14.34
C PHE A 128 -1.89 -9.64 14.06
N PHE A 129 -3.18 -9.70 14.41
CA PHE A 129 -4.11 -8.59 14.20
C PHE A 129 -3.76 -7.36 15.03
N ILE A 130 -3.38 -7.52 16.31
CA ILE A 130 -2.99 -6.40 17.18
C ILE A 130 -1.84 -5.63 16.55
N PHE A 131 -0.75 -6.31 16.17
CA PHE A 131 0.39 -5.63 15.56
C PHE A 131 0.08 -5.11 14.15
N ALA A 132 -0.81 -5.75 13.39
CA ALA A 132 -1.27 -5.24 12.11
C ALA A 132 -2.01 -3.90 12.26
N TYR A 133 -2.86 -3.76 13.27
CA TYR A 133 -3.52 -2.48 13.58
C TYR A 133 -2.52 -1.41 14.05
N VAL A 134 -1.57 -1.76 14.91
CA VAL A 134 -0.50 -0.82 15.32
C VAL A 134 0.30 -0.34 14.11
N SER A 135 0.68 -1.27 13.22
CA SER A 135 1.39 -0.96 11.97
C SER A 135 0.57 -0.04 11.08
N LEU A 136 -0.70 -0.35 10.87
CA LEU A 136 -1.62 0.47 10.08
C LEU A 136 -1.76 1.89 10.64
N THR A 137 -2.06 2.03 11.93
CA THR A 137 -2.27 3.35 12.55
C THR A 137 -0.99 4.18 12.53
N SER A 138 0.16 3.58 12.84
CA SER A 138 1.44 4.28 12.82
C SER A 138 1.86 4.70 11.40
N ALA A 139 1.64 3.85 10.39
CA ALA A 139 1.84 4.20 8.98
C ALA A 139 0.94 5.37 8.53
N PHE A 140 -0.34 5.31 8.88
CA PHE A 140 -1.30 6.35 8.53
C PHE A 140 -0.91 7.70 9.15
N VAL A 141 -0.62 7.71 10.45
CA VAL A 141 -0.17 8.93 11.15
C VAL A 141 1.13 9.47 10.56
N ALA A 142 2.14 8.61 10.34
CA ALA A 142 3.41 9.03 9.75
C ALA A 142 3.22 9.62 8.34
N GLY A 143 2.45 8.96 7.48
CA GLY A 143 2.17 9.40 6.11
C GLY A 143 1.41 10.72 6.06
N VAL A 144 0.33 10.85 6.84
CA VAL A 144 -0.49 12.08 6.88
C VAL A 144 0.33 13.26 7.40
N LEU A 145 1.05 13.09 8.51
CA LEU A 145 1.88 14.16 9.07
C LEU A 145 3.01 14.56 8.10
N ALA A 146 3.65 13.60 7.43
CA ALA A 146 4.67 13.88 6.42
C ALA A 146 4.09 14.63 5.21
N ALA A 147 2.89 14.26 4.74
CA ALA A 147 2.21 14.97 3.66
C ALA A 147 1.85 16.41 4.07
N ILE A 148 1.28 16.60 5.27
CA ILE A 148 0.94 17.94 5.81
C ILE A 148 2.19 18.82 5.86
N GLU A 149 3.30 18.31 6.39
CA GLU A 149 4.54 19.10 6.48
C GLU A 149 5.11 19.43 5.10
N THR A 150 5.01 18.48 4.16
CA THR A 150 5.42 18.71 2.77
C THR A 150 4.62 19.86 2.15
N PHE A 151 3.27 19.82 2.22
CA PHE A 151 2.44 20.90 1.69
C PHE A 151 2.66 22.23 2.39
N ARG A 152 2.82 22.21 3.72
CA ARG A 152 3.09 23.41 4.50
C ARG A 152 4.42 24.06 4.09
N SER A 153 5.48 23.27 3.95
CA SER A 153 6.79 23.77 3.54
C SER A 153 6.75 24.32 2.11
N LEU A 154 6.03 23.66 1.17
CA LEU A 154 5.82 24.17 -0.20
C LEU A 154 5.01 25.47 -0.27
N ASN A 155 4.14 25.74 0.70
CA ASN A 155 3.33 26.96 0.73
C ASN A 155 4.04 28.13 1.41
N ASN A 156 5.16 27.89 2.09
CA ASN A 156 5.87 28.94 2.81
C ASN A 156 6.67 29.82 1.83
N LYS A 157 6.46 31.14 1.88
CA LYS A 157 7.10 32.12 0.98
C LYS A 157 8.60 32.28 1.23
N SER A 158 9.09 31.89 2.40
CA SER A 158 10.51 31.95 2.76
C SER A 158 11.35 30.80 2.18
N PHE A 159 10.74 29.93 1.37
CA PHE A 159 11.38 28.71 0.90
C PHE A 159 12.28 28.96 -0.32
N ARG A 160 13.55 28.53 -0.26
CA ARG A 160 14.58 28.79 -1.30
C ARG A 160 14.46 27.91 -2.55
N LEU A 161 13.36 27.17 -2.74
CA LEU A 161 13.14 26.42 -3.97
C LEU A 161 12.70 27.36 -5.10
N SER A 162 13.19 27.09 -6.31
CA SER A 162 12.63 27.73 -7.50
C SER A 162 11.13 27.42 -7.60
N ALA A 163 10.33 28.38 -8.10
CA ALA A 163 8.89 28.20 -8.30
C ALA A 163 8.59 26.95 -9.14
N LYS A 164 9.45 26.65 -10.12
CA LYS A 164 9.36 25.45 -10.96
C LYS A 164 9.55 24.16 -10.16
N THR A 165 10.56 24.09 -9.30
CA THR A 165 10.82 22.90 -8.46
C THR A 165 9.70 22.71 -7.43
N ALA A 166 9.23 23.80 -6.81
CA ALA A 166 8.13 23.75 -5.86
C ALA A 166 6.83 23.24 -6.51
N ALA A 167 6.50 23.70 -7.72
CA ALA A 167 5.35 23.22 -8.47
C ALA A 167 5.44 21.71 -8.78
N VAL A 168 6.64 21.22 -9.16
CA VAL A 168 6.86 19.78 -9.40
C VAL A 168 6.68 18.97 -8.11
N GLN A 169 7.27 19.40 -6.99
CA GLN A 169 7.12 18.69 -5.71
C GLN A 169 5.67 18.68 -5.23
N ARG A 170 4.92 19.77 -5.42
CA ARG A 170 3.49 19.83 -5.10
C ARG A 170 2.70 18.83 -5.95
N ASN A 171 2.92 18.81 -7.26
CA ASN A 171 2.25 17.88 -8.16
C ASN A 171 2.53 16.42 -7.80
N LEU A 172 3.79 16.08 -7.50
CA LEU A 172 4.16 14.72 -7.10
C LEU A 172 3.54 14.31 -5.76
N THR A 173 3.54 15.20 -4.77
CA THR A 173 2.94 14.93 -3.45
C THR A 173 1.42 14.78 -3.56
N TYR A 174 0.76 15.63 -4.36
CA TYR A 174 -0.67 15.55 -4.63
C TYR A 174 -1.05 14.22 -5.30
N SER A 175 -0.34 13.82 -6.35
CA SER A 175 -0.53 12.52 -7.00
C SER A 175 -0.35 11.34 -6.03
N LEU A 176 0.67 11.41 -5.17
CA LEU A 176 0.92 10.38 -4.15
C LEU A 176 -0.24 10.27 -3.16
N VAL A 177 -0.76 11.40 -2.67
CA VAL A 177 -1.94 11.42 -1.78
C VAL A 177 -3.16 10.80 -2.44
N ILE A 178 -3.44 11.12 -3.70
CA ILE A 178 -4.58 10.52 -4.42
C ILE A 178 -4.40 9.02 -4.57
N MET A 179 -3.23 8.57 -5.04
CA MET A 179 -2.93 7.15 -5.22
C MET A 179 -3.05 6.37 -3.90
N THR A 180 -2.52 6.90 -2.80
CA THR A 180 -2.64 6.29 -1.47
C THR A 180 -4.10 6.28 -0.99
N SER A 181 -4.87 7.33 -1.26
CA SER A 181 -6.30 7.38 -0.91
C SER A 181 -7.11 6.30 -1.63
N VAL A 182 -6.80 6.04 -2.91
CA VAL A 182 -7.39 4.94 -3.69
C VAL A 182 -7.06 3.59 -3.05
N HIS A 183 -5.80 3.35 -2.67
CA HIS A 183 -5.43 2.13 -1.95
C HIS A 183 -6.17 2.01 -0.62
N ILE A 184 -6.30 3.11 0.13
CA ILE A 184 -7.04 3.12 1.40
C ILE A 184 -8.48 2.69 1.16
N GLY A 185 -9.18 3.31 0.20
CA GLY A 185 -10.58 2.97 -0.10
C GLY A 185 -10.76 1.54 -0.62
N LEU A 186 -9.94 1.11 -1.58
CA LEU A 186 -10.15 -0.15 -2.29
C LEU A 186 -9.60 -1.38 -1.56
N ILE A 187 -8.67 -1.21 -0.61
CA ILE A 187 -8.14 -2.31 0.20
C ILE A 187 -8.77 -2.34 1.59
N PHE A 188 -8.84 -1.20 2.30
CA PHE A 188 -9.25 -1.22 3.70
C PHE A 188 -10.76 -1.35 3.88
N ILE A 189 -11.59 -0.84 2.96
CA ILE A 189 -13.04 -1.03 3.05
C ILE A 189 -13.38 -2.53 2.96
N PRO A 190 -12.89 -3.30 1.97
CA PRO A 190 -13.09 -4.74 1.95
C PRO A 190 -12.55 -5.45 3.20
N LEU A 191 -11.34 -5.11 3.66
CA LEU A 191 -10.78 -5.75 4.86
C LEU A 191 -11.60 -5.45 6.12
N LEU A 192 -12.12 -4.23 6.27
CA LEU A 192 -12.98 -3.85 7.39
C LEU A 192 -14.31 -4.59 7.36
N ILE A 193 -14.96 -4.66 6.20
CA ILE A 193 -16.22 -5.41 6.05
C ILE A 193 -15.98 -6.89 6.34
N PHE A 194 -14.88 -7.46 5.86
CA PHE A 194 -14.49 -8.85 6.16
C PHE A 194 -14.28 -9.05 7.66
N PHE A 195 -13.58 -8.14 8.33
CA PHE A 195 -13.38 -8.19 9.78
C PHE A 195 -14.73 -8.16 10.53
N VAL A 196 -15.62 -7.24 10.17
CA VAL A 196 -16.97 -7.15 10.75
C VAL A 196 -17.78 -8.43 10.52
N ALA A 197 -17.66 -9.05 9.35
CA ALA A 197 -18.34 -10.31 9.01
C ALA A 197 -17.94 -11.50 9.90
N ASN A 198 -16.83 -11.42 10.66
CA ASN A 198 -16.49 -12.43 11.65
C ASN A 198 -17.43 -12.39 12.87
N PHE A 199 -17.96 -11.21 13.20
CA PHE A 199 -18.80 -10.96 14.38
C PHE A 199 -20.30 -10.93 14.07
N VAL A 200 -20.68 -10.48 12.87
CA VAL A 200 -22.08 -10.36 12.46
C VAL A 200 -22.36 -11.14 11.17
N VAL A 201 -23.57 -11.68 11.06
CA VAL A 201 -24.03 -12.36 9.84
C VAL A 201 -24.49 -11.32 8.83
N ILE A 202 -23.83 -11.28 7.66
CA ILE A 202 -24.16 -10.36 6.57
C ILE A 202 -24.79 -11.14 5.42
N ASN A 203 -26.10 -10.99 5.24
CA ASN A 203 -26.87 -11.70 4.21
C ASN A 203 -26.97 -10.88 2.92
N ASN A 204 -25.88 -10.79 2.15
CA ASN A 204 -25.88 -10.13 0.85
C ASN A 204 -24.97 -10.90 -0.14
N GLN A 205 -25.55 -11.42 -1.21
CA GLN A 205 -24.82 -12.21 -2.21
C GLN A 205 -23.94 -11.36 -3.12
N THR A 206 -24.26 -10.07 -3.31
CA THR A 206 -23.50 -9.14 -4.15
C THR A 206 -22.29 -8.56 -3.43
N LEU A 207 -22.37 -8.42 -2.10
CA LEU A 207 -21.33 -7.76 -1.31
C LEU A 207 -19.96 -8.47 -1.41
N PRO A 208 -19.83 -9.80 -1.23
CA PRO A 208 -18.55 -10.49 -1.41
C PRO A 208 -17.96 -10.33 -2.82
N ILE A 209 -18.80 -10.33 -3.85
CA ILE A 209 -18.36 -10.13 -5.25
C ILE A 209 -17.77 -8.73 -5.42
N LEU A 210 -18.45 -7.71 -4.89
CA LEU A 210 -17.95 -6.33 -4.93
C LEU A 210 -16.62 -6.19 -4.18
N MET A 211 -16.48 -6.82 -3.00
CA MET A 211 -15.25 -6.80 -2.22
C MET A 211 -14.07 -7.42 -2.97
N ILE A 212 -14.29 -8.54 -3.68
CA ILE A 212 -13.27 -9.18 -4.50
C ILE A 212 -12.84 -8.25 -5.64
N ILE A 213 -13.79 -7.63 -6.35
CA ILE A 213 -13.49 -6.68 -7.43
C ILE A 213 -12.67 -5.49 -6.91
N MET A 214 -13.04 -4.93 -5.75
CA MET A 214 -12.29 -3.83 -5.12
C MET A 214 -10.83 -4.23 -4.83
N ILE A 215 -10.61 -5.40 -4.23
CA ILE A 215 -9.27 -5.92 -3.92
C ILE A 215 -8.50 -6.27 -5.21
N GLN A 216 -9.14 -6.75 -6.26
CA GLN A 216 -8.43 -7.11 -7.49
C GLN A 216 -8.02 -5.87 -8.32
N ASP A 217 -8.91 -4.88 -8.43
CA ASP A 217 -8.73 -3.74 -9.32
C ASP A 217 -8.01 -2.54 -8.65
N HIS A 218 -7.68 -2.61 -7.35
CA HIS A 218 -7.01 -1.51 -6.64
C HIS A 218 -5.71 -1.06 -7.32
N GLY A 219 -4.90 -2.01 -7.82
CA GLY A 219 -3.63 -1.72 -8.49
C GLY A 219 -3.83 -1.03 -9.84
N LEU A 220 -4.86 -1.44 -10.58
CA LEU A 220 -5.23 -0.82 -11.85
C LEU A 220 -5.71 0.62 -11.64
N ILE A 221 -6.69 0.80 -10.75
CA ILE A 221 -7.32 2.11 -10.49
C ILE A 221 -6.28 3.09 -9.92
N SER A 222 -5.42 2.65 -9.01
CA SER A 222 -4.37 3.50 -8.44
C SER A 222 -3.31 3.92 -9.47
N THR A 223 -2.94 3.02 -10.40
CA THR A 223 -2.03 3.34 -11.51
C THR A 223 -2.66 4.37 -12.45
N PHE A 224 -3.93 4.19 -12.83
CA PHE A 224 -4.66 5.19 -13.61
C PHE A 224 -4.72 6.54 -12.92
N ALA A 225 -5.06 6.56 -11.63
CA ALA A 225 -5.09 7.79 -10.84
C ALA A 225 -3.72 8.48 -10.82
N MET A 226 -2.63 7.73 -10.69
CA MET A 226 -1.28 8.27 -10.71
C MET A 226 -0.91 8.84 -12.10
N ILE A 227 -1.22 8.16 -13.21
CA ILE A 227 -0.96 8.64 -14.57
C ILE A 227 -1.74 9.92 -14.86
N LEU A 228 -3.02 9.99 -14.47
CA LEU A 228 -3.89 11.13 -14.74
C LEU A 228 -3.50 12.38 -13.95
N THR A 229 -3.11 12.20 -12.69
CA THR A 229 -2.81 13.31 -11.77
C THR A 229 -1.37 13.81 -11.90
N ASN A 230 -0.43 12.94 -12.29
CA ASN A 230 0.99 13.30 -12.33
C ASN A 230 1.38 13.86 -13.69
N ASN A 231 1.54 15.18 -13.77
CA ASN A 231 2.00 15.87 -14.98
C ASN A 231 3.26 15.28 -15.65
N LEU A 232 4.23 14.78 -14.88
CA LEU A 232 5.46 14.19 -15.43
C LEU A 232 5.15 12.84 -16.08
N LEU A 233 4.46 11.96 -15.37
CA LEU A 233 4.08 10.64 -15.90
C LEU A 233 3.16 10.78 -17.10
N ARG A 234 2.15 11.65 -17.02
CA ARG A 234 1.24 11.93 -18.13
C ARG A 234 1.97 12.36 -19.41
N LYS A 235 2.98 13.24 -19.26
CA LYS A 235 3.79 13.69 -20.39
C LYS A 235 4.63 12.53 -20.94
N SER A 236 5.32 11.78 -20.09
CA SER A 236 6.12 10.63 -20.50
C SER A 236 5.29 9.55 -21.20
N THR A 237 4.10 9.21 -20.68
CA THR A 237 3.17 8.27 -21.31
C THR A 237 2.72 8.77 -22.68
N ARG A 238 2.39 10.06 -22.82
CA ARG A 238 2.02 10.65 -24.11
C ARG A 238 3.17 10.64 -25.11
N ASP A 239 4.39 10.90 -24.65
CA ASP A 239 5.59 10.88 -25.51
C ASP A 239 5.94 9.46 -25.99
N LEU A 240 5.73 8.44 -25.13
CA LEU A 240 5.84 7.03 -25.50
C LEU A 240 4.77 6.63 -26.54
N LEU A 241 3.50 6.96 -26.30
CA LEU A 241 2.40 6.62 -27.19
C LEU A 241 2.51 7.32 -28.56
N ASN A 242 3.09 8.51 -28.61
CA ASN A 242 3.30 9.25 -29.86
C ASN A 242 4.61 8.86 -30.59
N GLY A 243 5.35 7.84 -30.11
CA GLY A 243 6.63 7.43 -30.70
C GLY A 243 7.74 8.49 -30.59
N ARG A 244 7.59 9.52 -29.75
CA ARG A 244 8.53 10.65 -29.63
C ARG A 244 9.63 10.44 -28.59
N PHE A 245 9.59 9.34 -27.84
CA PHE A 245 10.50 9.10 -26.72
C PHE A 245 11.98 9.10 -27.14
N CYS A 246 12.34 8.50 -28.28
CA CYS A 246 13.70 8.56 -28.82
C CYS A 246 14.11 10.01 -29.22
N SER A 247 13.24 10.74 -29.92
CA SER A 247 13.54 12.10 -30.41
C SER A 247 13.71 13.18 -29.32
N SER A 248 13.25 12.92 -28.10
CA SER A 248 13.40 13.85 -26.97
C SER A 248 14.65 13.60 -26.13
N ILE A 249 15.22 12.38 -26.19
CA ILE A 249 16.52 12.06 -25.58
C ILE A 249 17.63 12.66 -26.46
N GLU A 250 17.51 12.49 -27.78
CA GLU A 250 18.49 12.94 -28.78
C GLU A 250 18.63 14.48 -28.82
N ARG A 251 17.51 15.22 -28.74
CA ARG A 251 17.50 16.69 -28.65
C ARG A 251 18.07 17.28 -27.36
N LYS A 252 18.24 16.47 -26.30
CA LYS A 252 18.88 16.91 -25.05
C LYS A 252 20.38 16.60 -25.01
N SER A 253 20.84 15.69 -25.86
CA SER A 253 22.26 15.35 -26.04
C SER A 253 22.95 16.17 -27.13
N GLU A 254 22.20 16.83 -28.02
CA GLU A 254 22.80 17.81 -28.93
C GLU A 254 23.24 19.07 -28.14
N PRO A 255 24.54 19.40 -28.10
CA PRO A 255 24.95 20.71 -27.63
C PRO A 255 24.35 21.74 -28.57
N ALA A 256 23.75 22.79 -28.00
CA ALA A 256 23.35 23.97 -28.75
C ALA A 256 24.56 24.47 -29.55
N SER A 257 24.58 24.17 -30.84
CA SER A 257 25.57 24.67 -31.78
C SER A 257 25.35 26.17 -31.93
N GLY A 258 26.21 26.95 -31.29
CA GLY A 258 26.24 28.39 -31.44
C GLY A 258 27.16 29.07 -30.42
N GLY A 259 28.47 28.80 -30.49
CA GLY A 259 29.47 29.61 -29.78
C GLY A 259 30.63 28.83 -29.18
N ASN A 260 31.71 28.72 -29.96
CA ASN A 260 33.10 28.48 -29.59
C ASN A 260 33.42 28.65 -28.07
N VAL A 261 33.88 27.58 -27.40
CA VAL A 261 35.12 27.52 -26.59
C VAL A 261 35.36 26.07 -26.18
N GLN A 262 36.42 25.50 -26.74
CA GLN A 262 37.06 24.26 -26.34
C GLN A 262 37.66 24.41 -24.93
N LYS A 263 37.19 23.64 -23.95
CA LYS A 263 37.96 23.23 -22.76
C LYS A 263 37.31 22.02 -22.06
N SER A 264 37.89 20.87 -22.35
CA SER A 264 38.00 19.63 -21.57
C SER A 264 37.08 19.44 -20.37
N LEU A 265 36.21 18.43 -20.49
CA LEU A 265 35.48 17.77 -19.42
C LEU A 265 36.45 16.89 -18.61
N VAL A 266 36.73 17.26 -17.36
CA VAL A 266 37.20 16.32 -16.32
C VAL A 266 36.34 16.55 -15.08
N PHE A 267 35.27 15.76 -14.94
CA PHE A 267 34.40 15.80 -13.77
C PHE A 267 35.10 15.03 -12.63
N ARG A 268 35.84 15.77 -11.80
CA ARG A 268 36.51 15.24 -10.60
C ARG A 268 35.48 15.16 -9.47
N ILE A 269 34.97 13.97 -9.18
CA ILE A 269 34.16 13.71 -7.98
C ILE A 269 35.07 13.87 -6.75
N ARG A 270 34.89 14.94 -5.98
CA ARG A 270 35.48 15.10 -4.65
C ARG A 270 34.54 14.45 -3.64
N VAL A 271 34.94 13.29 -3.13
CA VAL A 271 34.38 12.74 -1.88
C VAL A 271 34.94 13.58 -0.75
N SER A 272 34.08 14.33 -0.06
CA SER A 272 34.42 15.04 1.18
C SER A 272 34.16 14.10 2.35
N GLN A 273 35.23 13.54 2.91
CA GLN A 273 35.20 13.06 4.30
C GLN A 273 35.20 14.28 5.22
N GLN A 274 34.22 14.34 6.11
CA GLN A 274 34.35 14.81 7.49
C GLN A 274 33.20 14.22 8.30
#